data_AF-A0A520WBW3-F1
#
_entry.id   AF-A0A520WBW3-F1
#
_cell.length_a   1.000
_cell.length_b   1.000
_cell.length_c   1.000
_cell.angle_alpha   90.00
_cell.angle_beta   90.00
_cell.angle_gamma   90.00
#
_symmetry.space_group_name_H-M   'P 1'
#
loop_
_entity.id
_entity.type
_entity.pdbx_description
1 polymer ?
#
loop_
_entity_poly.entity_id
_entity_poly.type
_entity_poly.pdbx_seq_one_letter_code
_entity_poly.pdbx_strand_id
1 'polypeptide(L)'
;MEARFNGRLLGFGPMRELPSFWLRLLRRHHFVYWPAIAISGALIAVPTLTVAASDSLSLAGKAHLLEVDLAERFLESGQVRVRRRLPSDERPFMTFNMSDTAYMTGIYCAMQTWRFLATGEVQANERATEAASALVHLVEVTGQPGLLARASIPADARWFDDGVWRETPDTRYRWRGNVSSDQVDAFVFGLYVYSEHLADAEERLRVGRAVGAVADAIVGNGHMIVGFDGQPT
;
A
#
# COMPACT_ATOMS: atom_id res chain seq x y z
N MET A 1 61.24 -37.08 -21.87
CA MET A 1 61.53 -37.59 -20.52
C MET A 1 60.31 -37.25 -19.67
N GLU A 2 59.21 -37.96 -19.87
CA GLU A 2 58.78 -39.17 -19.12
C GLU A 2 58.38 -38.80 -17.67
N ALA A 3 57.07 -38.73 -17.38
CA ALA A 3 56.23 -39.80 -16.81
C ALA A 3 56.63 -40.13 -15.35
N ARG A 4 55.74 -40.22 -14.36
CA ARG A 4 54.68 -41.25 -14.27
C ARG A 4 53.58 -40.90 -13.25
N PHE A 5 52.37 -41.25 -13.65
CA PHE A 5 51.21 -41.57 -12.83
C PHE A 5 51.38 -42.91 -12.08
N ASN A 6 50.78 -43.03 -10.89
CA ASN A 6 50.17 -44.26 -10.36
C ASN A 6 48.72 -43.87 -10.03
N GLY A 7 47.64 -44.43 -10.58
CA GLY A 7 47.47 -45.74 -11.20
C GLY A 7 46.87 -46.73 -10.21
N ARG A 8 45.55 -46.68 -10.00
CA ARG A 8 44.72 -47.89 -10.03
C ARG A 8 43.26 -47.61 -10.37
N LEU A 9 42.94 -48.06 -11.57
CA LEU A 9 41.63 -48.29 -12.18
C LEU A 9 40.97 -49.53 -11.57
N LEU A 10 39.64 -49.52 -11.51
CA LEU A 10 38.73 -50.50 -12.13
C LEU A 10 37.47 -49.67 -12.47
N GLY A 11 37.12 -49.35 -13.72
CA GLY A 11 36.76 -50.26 -14.82
C GLY A 11 35.32 -50.75 -14.61
N PHE A 12 34.34 -50.69 -15.51
CA PHE A 12 34.27 -50.42 -16.95
C PHE A 12 32.77 -50.25 -17.30
N GLY A 13 32.44 -49.37 -18.26
CA GLY A 13 31.46 -49.70 -19.30
C GLY A 13 30.20 -48.81 -19.42
N PRO A 14 29.68 -48.61 -20.65
CA PRO A 14 29.60 -47.24 -21.17
C PRO A 14 28.28 -46.82 -21.87
N MET A 15 28.22 -45.50 -22.09
CA MET A 15 27.83 -44.81 -23.33
C MET A 15 26.37 -44.46 -23.67
N ARG A 16 26.27 -43.18 -24.10
CA ARG A 16 25.33 -42.53 -25.04
C ARG A 16 24.09 -41.90 -24.42
N GLU A 17 23.60 -40.73 -24.83
CA GLU A 17 24.06 -39.56 -25.60
C GLU A 17 22.98 -38.46 -25.35
N LEU A 18 23.24 -37.21 -25.73
CA LEU A 18 22.44 -35.98 -25.46
C LEU A 18 21.14 -35.88 -26.33
N PRO A 19 20.52 -34.69 -26.53
CA PRO A 19 19.54 -33.96 -25.71
C PRO A 19 18.20 -33.65 -26.47
N SER A 20 17.11 -33.24 -25.80
CA SER A 20 15.95 -32.48 -26.37
C SER A 20 14.86 -32.34 -25.30
N PHE A 21 14.44 -31.16 -24.81
CA PHE A 21 13.66 -30.08 -25.44
C PHE A 21 12.41 -30.59 -26.20
N TRP A 22 11.26 -30.48 -25.51
CA TRP A 22 9.86 -30.67 -25.95
C TRP A 22 9.27 -32.08 -26.07
N LEU A 23 8.46 -32.44 -25.07
CA LEU A 23 7.12 -33.07 -25.17
C LEU A 23 6.48 -32.91 -23.76
N ARG A 24 5.58 -31.95 -23.52
CA ARG A 24 4.10 -32.14 -23.47
C ARG A 24 3.74 -33.56 -22.99
N LEU A 25 2.97 -33.82 -21.93
CA LEU A 25 1.65 -33.26 -21.62
C LEU A 25 1.15 -34.03 -20.38
N LEU A 26 0.53 -33.34 -19.41
CA LEU A 26 -0.50 -33.86 -18.49
C LEU A 26 -0.29 -35.23 -17.78
N ARG A 27 0.10 -35.20 -16.51
CA ARG A 27 -0.53 -36.08 -15.51
C ARG A 27 -0.53 -35.44 -14.12
N ARG A 28 -1.71 -34.96 -13.71
CA ARG A 28 -2.01 -34.60 -12.32
C ARG A 28 -1.83 -35.83 -11.44
N HIS A 29 -0.90 -35.80 -10.50
CA HIS A 29 -0.86 -36.78 -9.42
C HIS A 29 -1.72 -36.23 -8.26
N HIS A 30 -3.00 -36.61 -8.25
CA HIS A 30 -3.82 -36.55 -7.04
C HIS A 30 -3.43 -37.73 -6.15
N PHE A 31 -2.70 -37.47 -5.07
CA PHE A 31 -2.62 -38.40 -3.95
C PHE A 31 -3.71 -38.00 -2.95
N VAL A 32 -4.81 -38.77 -2.93
CA VAL A 32 -5.79 -38.72 -1.84
C VAL A 32 -5.71 -40.07 -1.13
N TYR A 33 -5.10 -40.08 0.05
CA TYR A 33 -5.19 -41.20 0.98
C TYR A 33 -6.52 -41.10 1.74
N TRP A 34 -7.42 -42.06 1.53
CA TRP A 34 -8.60 -42.27 2.37
C TRP A 34 -8.32 -43.39 3.37
N PRO A 35 -8.25 -43.14 4.69
CA PRO A 35 -8.59 -44.17 5.65
C PRO A 35 -10.11 -44.17 5.83
N ALA A 36 -10.77 -45.18 5.30
CA ALA A 36 -12.18 -45.43 5.57
C ALA A 36 -12.32 -45.90 7.04
N ILE A 37 -12.84 -45.03 7.91
CA ILE A 37 -13.42 -45.44 9.19
C ILE A 37 -14.91 -45.68 8.93
N ALA A 38 -15.30 -46.94 8.82
CA ALA A 38 -16.70 -47.34 8.75
C ALA A 38 -17.28 -47.41 10.17
N ILE A 39 -17.94 -46.33 10.61
CA ILE A 39 -18.83 -46.35 11.77
C ILE A 39 -20.26 -46.41 11.25
N SER A 40 -20.96 -47.45 11.71
CA SER A 40 -22.40 -47.72 11.62
C SER A 40 -23.28 -46.52 11.24
N GLY A 41 -23.93 -46.63 10.07
CA GLY A 41 -25.35 -46.31 9.94
C GLY A 41 -25.78 -44.85 10.02
N ALA A 42 -25.03 -43.91 9.43
CA ALA A 42 -25.60 -42.66 8.90
C ALA A 42 -24.61 -42.02 7.93
N LEU A 43 -24.93 -42.01 6.64
CA LEU A 43 -24.26 -41.13 5.68
C LEU A 43 -24.76 -39.71 5.93
N ILE A 44 -24.08 -38.97 6.81
CA ILE A 44 -24.25 -37.52 6.87
C ILE A 44 -23.52 -36.97 5.65
N ALA A 45 -24.26 -36.71 4.59
CA ALA A 45 -23.76 -35.86 3.51
C ALA A 45 -23.54 -34.47 4.10
N VAL A 46 -22.30 -34.16 4.50
CA VAL A 46 -21.91 -32.78 4.79
C VAL A 46 -21.84 -32.11 3.41
N PRO A 47 -22.78 -31.22 3.05
CA PRO A 47 -22.65 -30.49 1.81
C PRO A 47 -21.32 -29.73 1.90
N THR A 48 -20.37 -30.11 1.04
CA THR A 48 -19.22 -29.26 0.80
C THR A 48 -19.77 -28.05 0.08
N LEU A 49 -20.05 -26.99 0.86
CA LEU A 49 -20.29 -25.65 0.34
C LEU A 49 -19.04 -25.27 -0.44
N THR A 50 -19.06 -25.56 -1.72
CA THR A 50 -18.13 -24.98 -2.67
C THR A 50 -18.57 -23.54 -2.81
N VAL A 51 -18.01 -22.68 -1.96
CA VAL A 51 -18.09 -21.23 -2.17
C VAL A 51 -17.27 -20.95 -3.42
N ALA A 52 -17.92 -21.02 -4.57
CA ALA A 52 -17.39 -20.40 -5.76
C ALA A 52 -17.50 -18.90 -5.54
N ALA A 53 -16.39 -18.17 -5.69
CA ALA A 53 -16.44 -16.72 -5.77
C ALA A 53 -17.34 -16.35 -6.95
N SER A 54 -18.56 -15.90 -6.67
CA SER A 54 -19.52 -15.45 -7.68
C SER A 54 -19.16 -14.04 -8.08
N ASP A 55 -18.68 -13.85 -9.30
CA ASP A 55 -18.39 -12.53 -9.87
C ASP A 55 -19.66 -11.84 -10.43
N SER A 56 -20.75 -11.89 -9.68
CA SER A 56 -22.06 -11.37 -10.10
C SER A 56 -22.24 -9.87 -9.83
N LEU A 57 -21.28 -9.22 -9.19
CA LEU A 57 -21.34 -7.79 -8.91
C LEU A 57 -21.07 -6.98 -10.18
N SER A 58 -21.90 -5.97 -10.43
CA SER A 58 -21.58 -4.93 -11.41
C SER A 58 -20.30 -4.19 -11.02
N LEU A 59 -19.66 -3.49 -11.96
CA LEU A 59 -18.49 -2.65 -11.64
C LEU A 59 -18.82 -1.60 -10.55
N ALA A 60 -20.02 -1.02 -10.60
CA ALA A 60 -20.51 -0.11 -9.56
C ALA A 60 -20.65 -0.82 -8.19
N GLY A 61 -21.17 -2.06 -8.17
CA GLY A 61 -21.25 -2.86 -6.95
C GLY A 61 -19.89 -3.22 -6.37
N LYS A 62 -18.91 -3.55 -7.23
CA LYS A 62 -17.51 -3.79 -6.83
C LYS A 62 -16.87 -2.52 -6.28
N ALA A 63 -17.05 -1.39 -6.96
CA ALA A 63 -16.52 -0.10 -6.51
C ALA A 63 -17.10 0.29 -5.14
N HIS A 64 -18.41 0.14 -4.95
CA HIS A 64 -19.05 0.40 -3.66
C HIS A 64 -18.50 -0.50 -2.54
N LEU A 65 -18.37 -1.81 -2.79
CA LEU A 65 -17.82 -2.74 -1.81
C LEU A 65 -16.38 -2.39 -1.42
N LEU A 66 -15.53 -2.07 -2.39
CA LEU A 66 -14.14 -1.68 -2.14
C LEU A 66 -14.05 -0.33 -1.41
N GLU A 67 -14.93 0.61 -1.73
CA GLU A 67 -14.99 1.91 -1.05
C GLU A 67 -15.38 1.76 0.43
N VAL A 68 -16.34 0.88 0.73
CA VAL A 68 -16.74 0.57 2.11
C VAL A 68 -15.57 -0.07 2.86
N ASP A 69 -14.93 -1.10 2.28
CA ASP A 69 -13.78 -1.77 2.91
C ASP A 69 -12.61 -0.81 3.17
N LEU A 70 -12.31 0.05 2.19
CA LEU A 70 -11.26 1.07 2.31
C LEU A 70 -11.59 2.06 3.45
N ALA A 71 -12.79 2.65 3.42
CA ALA A 71 -13.20 3.65 4.38
C ALA A 71 -13.23 3.10 5.82
N GLU A 72 -13.76 1.88 6.02
CA GLU A 72 -13.86 1.29 7.34
C GLU A 72 -12.51 0.89 7.95
N ARG A 73 -11.54 0.50 7.12
CA ARG A 73 -10.31 -0.13 7.59
C ARG A 73 -9.09 0.75 7.52
N PHE A 74 -9.07 1.72 6.61
CA PHE A 74 -7.86 2.45 6.25
C PHE A 74 -8.03 3.97 6.27
N LEU A 75 -9.25 4.50 6.17
CA LEU A 75 -9.45 5.95 6.19
C LEU A 75 -9.50 6.46 7.64
N GLU A 76 -8.61 7.39 7.98
CA GLU A 76 -8.54 8.02 9.29
C GLU A 76 -8.18 9.49 9.14
N SER A 77 -9.10 10.40 9.52
CA SER A 77 -8.89 11.86 9.43
C SER A 77 -8.47 12.32 8.02
N GLY A 78 -9.17 11.84 6.98
CA GLY A 78 -8.86 12.10 5.57
C GLY A 78 -7.61 11.38 5.02
N GLN A 79 -6.78 10.79 5.88
CA GLN A 79 -5.58 10.05 5.49
C GLN A 79 -5.91 8.58 5.23
N VAL A 80 -5.39 8.03 4.13
CA VAL A 80 -5.44 6.58 3.85
C VAL A 80 -4.22 5.90 4.46
N ARG A 81 -4.45 5.06 5.46
CA ARG A 81 -3.45 4.25 6.14
C ARG A 81 -3.15 2.97 5.37
N VAL A 82 -2.01 2.34 5.65
CA VAL A 82 -1.60 1.09 5.00
C VAL A 82 -1.05 0.07 5.98
N ARG A 83 -1.05 -1.20 5.58
CA ARG A 83 -0.56 -2.33 6.39
C ARG A 83 -1.15 -2.34 7.81
N ARG A 84 -2.47 -2.29 7.88
CA ARG A 84 -3.24 -2.43 9.11
C ARG A 84 -2.79 -3.65 9.91
N ARG A 85 -2.53 -3.46 11.20
CA ARG A 85 -2.15 -4.48 12.18
C ARG A 85 -3.25 -4.60 13.20
N LEU A 86 -3.84 -5.80 13.27
CA LEU A 86 -4.85 -6.12 14.26
C LEU A 86 -4.26 -6.09 15.67
N PRO A 87 -5.08 -5.85 16.71
CA PRO A 87 -4.64 -5.92 18.10
C PRO A 87 -4.05 -7.29 18.43
N SER A 88 -3.04 -7.28 19.30
CA SER A 88 -2.42 -8.47 19.89
C SER A 88 -2.30 -8.31 21.41
N ASP A 89 -1.87 -9.36 22.11
CA ASP A 89 -1.65 -9.30 23.57
C ASP A 89 -0.60 -8.24 23.95
N GLU A 90 0.46 -8.11 23.15
CA GLU A 90 1.49 -7.08 23.34
C GLU A 90 1.01 -5.67 22.95
N ARG A 91 0.04 -5.58 22.01
CA ARG A 91 -0.45 -4.33 21.43
C ARG A 91 -1.97 -4.38 21.34
N PRO A 92 -2.69 -4.10 22.43
CA PRO A 92 -4.16 -4.21 22.49
C PRO A 92 -4.85 -3.01 21.83
N PHE A 93 -4.39 -2.61 20.64
CA PHE A 93 -4.94 -1.51 19.84
C PHE A 93 -4.63 -1.74 18.34
N MET A 94 -5.46 -1.16 17.48
CA MET A 94 -5.21 -1.15 16.03
C MET A 94 -4.03 -0.23 15.71
N THR A 95 -3.14 -0.65 14.81
CA THR A 95 -2.08 0.23 14.31
C THR A 95 -1.76 -0.05 12.84
N PHE A 96 -0.84 0.70 12.27
CA PHE A 96 -0.40 0.59 10.88
C PHE A 96 1.12 0.63 10.83
N ASN A 97 1.74 0.09 9.77
CA ASN A 97 3.20 0.09 9.63
C ASN A 97 3.60 0.49 8.21
N MET A 98 4.85 0.94 8.02
CA MET A 98 5.40 1.36 6.72
C MET A 98 4.44 2.28 6.00
N SER A 99 4.07 3.36 6.69
CA SER A 99 2.99 4.23 6.25
C SER A 99 3.30 4.80 4.87
N ASP A 100 2.60 4.39 3.81
CA ASP A 100 2.61 5.04 2.49
C ASP A 100 1.44 6.03 2.40
N THR A 101 1.17 6.75 3.48
CA THR A 101 -0.07 7.50 3.64
C THR A 101 -0.14 8.68 2.69
N ALA A 102 0.94 9.44 2.49
CA ALA A 102 0.96 10.50 1.47
C ALA A 102 0.63 9.93 0.07
N TYR A 103 1.21 8.78 -0.29
CA TYR A 103 0.94 8.11 -1.57
C TYR A 103 -0.53 7.71 -1.70
N MET A 104 -1.02 6.88 -0.78
CA MET A 104 -2.38 6.36 -0.87
C MET A 104 -3.44 7.45 -0.75
N THR A 105 -3.20 8.49 0.06
CA THR A 105 -4.12 9.62 0.20
C THR A 105 -4.16 10.46 -1.08
N GLY A 106 -3.02 10.64 -1.76
CA GLY A 106 -2.94 11.29 -3.07
C GLY A 106 -3.81 10.60 -4.11
N ILE A 107 -3.65 9.28 -4.25
CA ILE A 107 -4.47 8.47 -5.16
C ILE A 107 -5.95 8.51 -4.76
N TYR A 108 -6.24 8.40 -3.46
CA TYR A 108 -7.61 8.45 -2.93
C TYR A 108 -8.30 9.78 -3.22
N CYS A 109 -7.60 10.90 -3.04
CA CYS A 109 -8.11 12.24 -3.32
C CYS A 109 -8.55 12.39 -4.79
N ALA A 110 -7.69 11.98 -5.73
CA ALA A 110 -8.04 11.97 -7.15
C ALA A 110 -9.22 11.03 -7.45
N MET A 111 -9.22 9.83 -6.87
CA MET A 111 -10.30 8.85 -7.06
C MET A 111 -11.65 9.38 -6.58
N GLN A 112 -11.72 9.98 -5.38
CA GLN A 112 -12.97 10.56 -4.86
C GLN A 112 -13.43 11.76 -5.69
N THR A 113 -12.48 12.58 -6.15
CA THR A 113 -12.78 13.68 -7.08
C THR A 113 -13.46 13.16 -8.34
N TRP A 114 -12.88 12.16 -9.00
CA TRP A 114 -13.46 11.58 -10.21
C TRP A 114 -14.76 10.82 -9.95
N ARG A 115 -14.89 10.15 -8.79
CA ARG A 115 -16.15 9.52 -8.38
C ARG A 115 -17.26 10.56 -8.29
N PHE A 116 -17.01 11.71 -7.65
CA PHE A 116 -17.98 12.79 -7.60
C PHE A 116 -18.34 13.32 -8.99
N LEU A 117 -17.35 13.54 -9.87
CA LEU A 117 -17.62 13.99 -11.24
C LEU A 117 -18.45 12.98 -12.04
N ALA A 118 -18.25 11.69 -11.80
CA ALA A 118 -18.95 10.62 -12.50
C ALA A 118 -20.38 10.36 -11.98
N THR A 119 -20.61 10.52 -10.67
CA THR A 119 -21.86 10.10 -10.03
C THR A 119 -22.66 11.23 -9.37
N GLY A 120 -22.04 12.38 -9.08
CA GLY A 120 -22.64 13.48 -8.33
C GLY A 120 -22.84 13.20 -6.84
N GLU A 121 -22.30 12.09 -6.31
CA GLU A 121 -22.50 11.70 -4.91
C GLU A 121 -21.78 12.65 -3.94
N VAL A 122 -22.52 13.40 -3.14
CA VAL A 122 -22.00 14.40 -2.18
C VAL A 122 -20.89 13.83 -1.27
N GLN A 123 -21.05 12.59 -0.80
CA GLN A 123 -20.06 11.91 0.03
C GLN A 123 -18.68 11.81 -0.67
N ALA A 124 -18.64 11.63 -1.99
CA ALA A 124 -17.38 11.58 -2.73
C ALA A 124 -16.68 12.95 -2.74
N ASN A 125 -17.45 14.05 -2.85
CA ASN A 125 -16.89 15.40 -2.72
C ASN A 125 -16.33 15.63 -1.30
N GLU A 126 -17.08 15.29 -0.26
CA GLU A 126 -16.64 15.41 1.14
C GLU A 126 -15.32 14.65 1.37
N ARG A 127 -15.24 13.40 0.89
CA ARG A 127 -14.03 12.58 1.01
C ARG A 127 -12.85 13.15 0.20
N ALA A 128 -13.10 13.73 -0.97
CA ALA A 128 -12.07 14.39 -1.76
C ALA A 128 -11.50 15.61 -1.03
N THR A 129 -12.38 16.46 -0.48
CA THR A 129 -12.02 17.66 0.29
C THR A 129 -11.26 17.32 1.58
N GLU A 130 -11.70 16.30 2.32
CA GLU A 130 -10.99 15.82 3.50
C GLU A 130 -9.60 15.27 3.15
N ALA A 131 -9.48 14.49 2.07
CA ALA A 131 -8.20 13.95 1.61
C ALA A 131 -7.25 15.05 1.14
N ALA A 132 -7.75 16.07 0.41
CA ALA A 132 -6.95 17.22 0.00
C ALA A 132 -6.44 18.02 1.20
N SER A 133 -7.31 18.26 2.19
CA SER A 133 -6.95 18.91 3.45
C SER A 133 -5.90 18.11 4.23
N ALA A 134 -6.04 16.77 4.26
CA ALA A 134 -5.07 15.88 4.89
C ALA A 134 -3.70 15.93 4.19
N LEU A 135 -3.65 15.96 2.86
CA LEU A 135 -2.40 16.09 2.09
C LEU A 135 -1.70 17.43 2.37
N VAL A 136 -2.44 18.53 2.39
CA VAL A 136 -1.90 19.85 2.77
C VAL A 136 -1.35 19.83 4.19
N HIS A 137 -2.10 19.23 5.12
CA HIS A 137 -1.66 19.06 6.51
C HIS A 137 -0.34 18.27 6.62
N LEU A 138 -0.08 17.29 5.75
CA LEU A 138 1.19 16.56 5.74
C LEU A 138 2.41 17.44 5.42
N VAL A 139 2.24 18.58 4.75
CA VAL A 139 3.30 19.58 4.60
C VAL A 139 3.37 20.47 5.83
N GLU A 140 2.22 20.99 6.28
CA GLU A 140 2.12 21.95 7.38
C GLU A 140 2.61 21.38 8.72
N VAL A 141 2.31 20.11 9.01
CA VAL A 141 2.62 19.45 10.30
C VAL A 141 4.11 19.35 10.59
N THR A 142 4.97 19.43 9.56
CA THR A 142 6.42 19.33 9.74
C THR A 142 7.02 20.61 10.34
N GLY A 143 6.35 21.75 10.17
CA GLY A 143 6.87 23.07 10.51
C GLY A 143 8.04 23.53 9.64
N GLN A 144 8.46 22.74 8.64
CA GLN A 144 9.57 23.05 7.74
C GLN A 144 9.03 23.27 6.31
N PRO A 145 9.22 24.47 5.72
CA PRO A 145 8.77 24.74 4.36
C PRO A 145 9.27 23.71 3.36
N GLY A 146 8.34 23.12 2.60
CA GLY A 146 8.64 22.16 1.54
C GLY A 146 9.00 20.75 1.99
N LEU A 147 9.02 20.46 3.30
CA LEU A 147 9.17 19.10 3.79
C LEU A 147 7.82 18.40 3.86
N LEU A 148 7.64 17.36 3.06
CA LEU A 148 6.43 16.51 3.08
C LEU A 148 6.56 15.41 4.13
N ALA A 149 5.58 15.32 5.03
CA ALA A 149 5.43 14.16 5.90
C ALA A 149 4.82 12.97 5.15
N ARG A 150 5.30 11.78 5.50
CA ARG A 150 4.78 10.48 5.07
C ARG A 150 3.43 10.16 5.69
N ALA A 151 3.25 10.53 6.95
CA ALA A 151 2.00 10.48 7.71
C ALA A 151 2.03 11.42 8.90
N SER A 152 0.85 11.75 9.42
CA SER A 152 0.70 12.30 10.77
C SER A 152 -0.42 11.62 11.55
N ILE A 153 -0.30 11.66 12.87
CA ILE A 153 -1.26 11.15 13.85
C ILE A 153 -1.37 12.15 15.01
N PRO A 154 -2.50 12.19 15.74
CA PRO A 154 -2.58 12.88 17.02
C PRO A 154 -1.49 12.40 17.98
N ALA A 155 -0.95 13.31 18.80
CA ALA A 155 0.14 12.98 19.72
C ALA A 155 -0.26 11.90 20.74
N ASP A 156 -1.51 11.92 21.21
CA ASP A 156 -2.09 10.98 22.16
C ASP A 156 -2.55 9.64 21.55
N ALA A 157 -2.51 9.51 20.23
CA ALA A 157 -2.94 8.28 19.56
C ALA A 157 -2.07 7.07 19.97
N ARG A 158 -2.70 5.94 20.28
CA ARG A 158 -1.96 4.68 20.46
C ARG A 158 -1.46 4.23 19.09
N TRP A 159 -0.15 4.26 18.91
CA TRP A 159 0.46 3.97 17.62
C TRP A 159 1.74 3.19 17.76
N PHE A 160 1.93 2.23 16.86
CA PHE A 160 3.19 1.56 16.67
C PHE A 160 3.49 1.33 15.20
N ASP A 161 4.68 1.78 14.84
CA ASP A 161 5.30 1.73 13.53
C ASP A 161 6.82 1.70 13.78
N ASP A 162 7.58 0.99 12.94
CA ASP A 162 9.04 0.88 13.04
C ASP A 162 9.78 2.13 12.53
N GLY A 163 9.05 3.12 12.02
CA GLY A 163 9.58 4.40 11.57
C GLY A 163 9.97 5.38 12.68
N VAL A 164 10.73 6.41 12.30
CA VAL A 164 11.08 7.53 13.17
C VAL A 164 9.98 8.59 13.13
N TRP A 165 9.27 8.75 14.25
CA TRP A 165 8.23 9.76 14.45
C TRP A 165 8.79 10.96 15.20
N ARG A 166 8.36 12.15 14.80
CA ARG A 166 8.71 13.43 15.42
C ARG A 166 7.47 14.08 15.98
N GLU A 167 7.58 14.65 17.15
CA GLU A 167 6.50 15.41 17.77
C GLU A 167 6.55 16.86 17.32
N THR A 168 5.38 17.46 17.13
CA THR A 168 5.22 18.89 16.85
C THR A 168 5.54 19.71 18.11
N PRO A 169 6.06 20.95 17.99
CA PRO A 169 6.38 21.78 19.16
C PRO A 169 5.18 22.07 20.09
N ASP A 170 3.98 22.07 19.54
CA ASP A 170 2.72 22.28 20.30
C ASP A 170 2.15 20.98 20.88
N THR A 171 2.85 19.85 20.73
CA THR A 171 2.47 18.51 21.24
C THR A 171 1.11 18.01 20.74
N ARG A 172 0.57 18.56 19.65
CA ARG A 172 -0.74 18.13 19.11
C ARG A 172 -0.63 16.93 18.18
N TYR A 173 0.47 16.84 17.44
CA TYR A 173 0.68 15.80 16.44
C TYR A 173 2.05 15.15 16.54
N ARG A 174 2.12 13.90 16.08
CA ARG A 174 3.36 13.25 15.64
C ARG A 174 3.32 13.05 14.14
N TRP A 175 4.46 13.18 13.47
CA TRP A 175 4.60 12.97 12.04
C TRP A 175 5.82 12.12 11.70
N ARG A 176 5.72 11.36 10.61
CA ARG A 176 6.80 10.54 10.05
C ARG A 176 7.31 11.21 8.77
N GLY A 177 8.62 11.34 8.63
CA GLY A 177 9.26 11.90 7.43
C GLY A 177 9.77 10.82 6.47
N ASN A 178 10.78 11.18 5.68
CA ASN A 178 11.50 10.32 4.73
C ASN A 178 10.54 9.69 3.70
N VAL A 179 9.97 10.57 2.88
CA VAL A 179 9.12 10.19 1.76
C VAL A 179 9.96 9.71 0.58
N SER A 180 9.40 8.80 -0.20
CA SER A 180 9.94 8.38 -1.50
C SER A 180 9.37 9.26 -2.62
N SER A 181 9.94 9.18 -3.83
CA SER A 181 9.49 10.00 -4.97
C SER A 181 8.03 9.74 -5.35
N ASP A 182 7.59 8.48 -5.30
CA ASP A 182 6.20 8.08 -5.57
C ASP A 182 5.19 8.79 -4.64
N GLN A 183 5.55 9.01 -3.37
CA GLN A 183 4.71 9.75 -2.42
C GLN A 183 4.59 11.23 -2.80
N VAL A 184 5.66 11.84 -3.30
CA VAL A 184 5.60 13.21 -3.82
C VAL A 184 4.74 13.24 -5.09
N ASP A 185 4.93 12.30 -6.01
CA ASP A 185 4.16 12.22 -7.25
C ASP A 185 2.66 12.10 -6.96
N ALA A 186 2.26 11.19 -6.07
CA ALA A 186 0.87 11.01 -5.68
C ALA A 186 0.30 12.21 -4.91
N PHE A 187 1.09 12.85 -4.04
CA PHE A 187 0.71 14.09 -3.37
C PHE A 187 0.38 15.20 -4.38
N VAL A 188 1.28 15.44 -5.35
CA VAL A 188 1.08 16.44 -6.40
C VAL A 188 -0.11 16.07 -7.28
N PHE A 189 -0.19 14.80 -7.70
CA PHE A 189 -1.26 14.30 -8.56
C PHE A 189 -2.64 14.45 -7.92
N GLY A 190 -2.80 13.98 -6.68
CA GLY A 190 -4.08 14.07 -5.95
C GLY A 190 -4.55 15.50 -5.78
N LEU A 191 -3.65 16.37 -5.32
CA LEU A 191 -3.94 17.78 -5.12
C LEU A 191 -4.23 18.53 -6.42
N TYR A 192 -3.50 18.22 -7.51
CA TYR A 192 -3.77 18.78 -8.82
C TYR A 192 -5.19 18.44 -9.29
N VAL A 193 -5.54 17.15 -9.31
CA VAL A 193 -6.87 16.69 -9.75
C VAL A 193 -7.99 17.35 -8.94
N TYR A 194 -7.84 17.40 -7.61
CA TYR A 194 -8.82 18.06 -6.75
C TYR A 194 -8.93 19.57 -7.04
N SER A 195 -7.79 20.26 -7.17
CA SER A 195 -7.75 21.72 -7.35
C SER A 195 -8.33 22.22 -8.67
N GLU A 196 -8.21 21.41 -9.72
CA GLU A 196 -8.74 21.71 -11.05
C GLU A 196 -10.26 21.51 -11.13
N HIS A 197 -10.83 20.66 -10.28
CA HIS A 197 -12.22 20.22 -10.45
C HIS A 197 -13.16 20.64 -9.32
N LEU A 198 -12.71 20.60 -8.06
CA LEU A 198 -13.59 20.78 -6.90
C LEU A 198 -13.20 21.94 -6.00
N ALA A 199 -11.92 22.30 -5.95
CA ALA A 199 -11.46 23.35 -5.05
C ALA A 199 -12.06 24.72 -5.40
N ASP A 200 -12.47 25.43 -4.36
CA ASP A 200 -12.76 26.86 -4.46
C ASP A 200 -11.47 27.71 -4.60
N ALA A 201 -11.62 29.03 -4.59
CA ALA A 201 -10.49 29.94 -4.74
C ALA A 201 -9.51 29.88 -3.54
N GLU A 202 -10.00 29.71 -2.31
CA GLU A 202 -9.17 29.64 -1.11
C GLU A 202 -8.43 28.30 -1.04
N GLU A 203 -9.15 27.21 -1.28
CA GLU A 203 -8.61 25.86 -1.34
C GLU A 203 -7.53 25.76 -2.42
N ARG A 204 -7.77 26.27 -3.63
CA ARG A 204 -6.78 26.28 -4.72
C ARG A 204 -5.51 27.04 -4.33
N LEU A 205 -5.65 28.17 -3.62
CA LEU A 205 -4.49 28.92 -3.11
C LEU A 205 -3.73 28.13 -2.04
N ARG A 206 -4.42 27.45 -1.14
CA ARG A 206 -3.79 26.64 -0.08
C ARG A 206 -3.06 25.43 -0.67
N VAL A 207 -3.70 24.72 -1.60
CA VAL A 207 -3.11 23.61 -2.36
C VAL A 207 -1.88 24.08 -3.13
N GLY A 208 -1.99 25.18 -3.87
CA GLY A 208 -0.88 25.75 -4.64
C GLY A 208 0.32 26.12 -3.78
N ARG A 209 0.10 26.67 -2.57
CA ARG A 209 1.18 26.95 -1.61
C ARG A 209 1.87 25.67 -1.13
N ALA A 210 1.10 24.62 -0.81
CA ALA A 210 1.66 23.35 -0.34
C ALA A 210 2.49 22.66 -1.43
N VAL A 211 1.93 22.54 -2.65
CA VAL A 211 2.62 21.93 -3.80
C VAL A 211 3.84 22.76 -4.21
N GLY A 212 3.70 24.08 -4.29
CA GLY A 212 4.79 25.00 -4.62
C GLY A 212 5.94 24.90 -3.64
N ALA A 213 5.67 24.88 -2.33
CA ALA A 213 6.73 24.75 -1.33
C ALA A 213 7.53 23.44 -1.46
N VAL A 214 6.86 22.32 -1.73
CA VAL A 214 7.54 21.02 -1.94
C VAL A 214 8.37 21.05 -3.23
N ALA A 215 7.82 21.59 -4.32
CA ALA A 215 8.53 21.72 -5.59
C ALA A 215 9.76 22.63 -5.47
N ASP A 216 9.61 23.79 -4.84
CA ASP A 216 10.69 24.74 -4.58
C ASP A 216 11.81 24.10 -3.75
N ALA A 217 11.46 23.31 -2.73
CA ALA A 217 12.45 22.57 -1.94
C ALA A 217 13.21 21.54 -2.78
N ILE A 218 12.52 20.78 -3.64
CA ILE A 218 13.16 19.80 -4.52
C ILE A 218 14.12 20.49 -5.50
N VAL A 219 13.68 21.58 -6.14
CA VAL A 219 14.53 22.37 -7.05
C VAL A 219 15.72 22.99 -6.31
N GLY A 220 15.48 23.58 -5.14
CA GLY A 220 16.51 24.16 -4.28
C GLY A 220 17.55 23.14 -3.80
N ASN A 221 17.15 21.87 -3.67
CA ASN A 221 18.02 20.76 -3.31
C ASN A 221 18.63 20.04 -4.53
N GLY A 222 18.64 20.67 -5.71
CA GLY A 222 19.27 20.09 -6.91
C GLY A 222 18.50 18.92 -7.51
N HIS A 223 17.16 18.95 -7.46
CA HIS A 223 16.23 17.91 -7.90
C HIS A 223 16.24 16.65 -7.02
N MET A 224 16.64 16.78 -5.75
CA MET A 224 16.59 15.71 -4.77
C MET A 224 15.52 15.98 -3.72
N ILE A 225 14.84 14.91 -3.30
CA ILE A 225 14.01 14.94 -2.10
C ILE A 225 14.95 14.78 -0.90
N VAL A 226 14.94 15.76 0.00
CA VAL A 226 15.80 15.78 1.18
C VAL A 226 14.94 15.64 2.43
N GLY A 227 15.30 14.69 3.27
CA GLY A 227 14.64 14.40 4.53
C GLY A 227 14.93 15.45 5.59
N PHE A 228 14.28 15.29 6.74
CA PHE A 228 14.47 16.18 7.89
C PHE A 228 15.92 16.17 8.42
N ASP A 229 16.65 15.08 8.22
CA ASP A 229 18.06 14.93 8.58
C ASP A 229 19.03 15.59 7.59
N GLY A 230 18.51 16.24 6.55
CA GLY A 230 19.31 16.88 5.50
C GLY A 230 19.93 15.89 4.51
N GLN A 231 19.56 14.60 4.57
CA GLN A 231 20.03 13.59 3.62
C GLN A 231 18.99 13.31 2.53
N PRO A 232 19.42 12.93 1.32
CA PRO A 232 18.51 12.37 0.33
C PRO A 232 17.76 11.16 0.85
N THR A 233 16.50 11.04 0.49
CA THR A 233 15.58 9.97 0.94
C THR A 233 15.27 8.95 -0.13
#